data_AF-A0AAE1S5J5-F1
#
_entry.id   AF-A0AAE1S5J5-F1
#
_cell.length_a   1.000
_cell.length_b   1.000
_cell.length_c   1.000
_cell.angle_alpha   90.00
_cell.angle_beta   90.00
_cell.angle_gamma   90.00
#
_symmetry.space_group_name_H-M   'P 1'
#
loop_
_entity.id
_entity.type
_entity.pdbx_description
1 polymer ?
#
loop_
_entity_poly.entity_id
_entity_poly.type
_entity_poly.pdbx_seq_one_letter_code
_entity_poly.pdbx_strand_id
1 'polypeptide(L)'
;MSRIFLALLLLMFLEEWCIADEQTPDNELQVALDWACGRGAADCSKIQKDQSCYYPNTVRDHSSYAFNSYFQRYKRKGGSCFFNNAAMVTQVDPSKYLN
;
A
#
# COMPACT_ATOMS: atom_id res chain seq x y z
N MET A 1 28.50 -17.38 11.91
CA MET A 1 27.37 -16.47 11.62
C MET A 1 27.56 -15.20 12.44
N SER A 2 27.96 -14.08 11.83
CA SER A 2 28.32 -12.86 12.57
C SER A 2 27.07 -12.16 13.14
N ARG A 3 27.22 -11.48 14.29
CA ARG A 3 26.16 -10.60 14.85
C ARG A 3 25.68 -9.55 13.84
N ILE A 4 26.54 -9.15 12.89
CA ILE A 4 26.19 -8.26 11.78
C ILE A 4 25.17 -8.91 10.83
N PHE A 5 25.34 -10.21 10.50
CA PHE A 5 24.39 -10.94 9.66
C PHE A 5 23.04 -11.14 10.37
N LEU A 6 23.04 -11.37 11.69
CA LEU A 6 21.83 -11.44 12.50
C LEU A 6 21.10 -10.08 12.58
N ALA A 7 21.82 -8.97 12.69
CA ALA A 7 21.24 -7.62 12.66
C ALA A 7 20.69 -7.25 11.27
N LEU A 8 21.40 -7.61 10.20
CA LEU A 8 20.93 -7.43 8.81
C LEU A 8 19.70 -8.30 8.51
N LEU A 9 19.61 -9.50 9.09
CA LEU A 9 18.41 -10.34 9.03
C LEU A 9 17.25 -9.71 9.81
N LEU A 10 17.49 -9.18 11.01
CA LEU A 10 16.46 -8.52 11.84
C LEU A 10 15.90 -7.23 11.24
N LEU A 11 16.72 -6.45 10.51
CA LEU A 11 16.27 -5.23 9.80
C LEU A 11 15.35 -5.53 8.60
N MET A 12 15.30 -6.77 8.11
CA MET A 12 14.42 -7.18 7.00
C MET A 12 13.08 -7.79 7.47
N PHE A 13 12.86 -7.91 8.80
CA PHE A 13 11.69 -8.58 9.38
C PHE A 13 10.54 -7.66 9.82
N LEU A 14 10.70 -6.33 9.70
CA LEU A 14 9.61 -5.42 10.00
C LEU A 14 8.68 -5.35 8.79
N GLU A 15 7.53 -6.00 8.89
CA GLU A 15 6.56 -6.03 7.81
C GLU A 15 5.85 -4.68 7.71
N GLU A 16 6.22 -3.92 6.68
CA GLU A 16 5.66 -2.61 6.38
C GLU A 16 4.61 -2.71 5.29
N TRP A 17 3.48 -2.04 5.52
CA TRP A 17 2.35 -1.88 4.60
C TRP A 17 2.21 -0.40 4.24
N CYS A 18 1.64 -0.13 3.06
CA CYS A 18 1.33 1.24 2.63
C CYS A 18 -0.19 1.38 2.49
N ILE A 19 -0.80 2.26 3.28
CA ILE A 19 -2.24 2.47 3.31
C ILE A 19 -2.57 3.92 2.93
N ALA A 20 -3.82 4.17 2.50
CA ALA A 20 -4.30 5.52 2.28
C ALA A 20 -4.33 6.29 3.60
N ASP A 21 -3.99 7.58 3.55
CA ASP A 21 -4.14 8.47 4.70
C ASP A 21 -5.62 8.86 4.86
N GLU A 22 -6.17 8.61 6.06
CA GLU A 22 -7.57 8.90 6.40
C GLU A 22 -7.92 10.40 6.31
N GLN A 23 -6.92 11.28 6.40
CA GLN A 23 -7.09 12.73 6.31
C GLN A 23 -7.09 13.23 4.87
N THR A 24 -6.73 12.39 3.89
CA THR A 24 -6.66 12.80 2.50
C THR A 24 -8.05 12.81 1.85
N PRO A 25 -8.46 13.91 1.20
CA PRO A 25 -9.73 13.98 0.50
C PRO A 25 -9.87 12.92 -0.61
N ASP A 26 -11.08 12.39 -0.81
CA ASP A 26 -11.36 11.35 -1.81
C ASP A 26 -10.92 11.73 -3.23
N ASN A 27 -11.00 13.01 -3.61
CA ASN A 27 -10.56 13.46 -4.94
C ASN A 27 -9.04 13.35 -5.12
N GLU A 28 -8.25 13.56 -4.05
CA GLU A 28 -6.80 13.40 -4.09
C GLU A 28 -6.42 11.92 -4.05
N LEU A 29 -7.14 11.12 -3.24
CA LEU A 29 -7.01 9.66 -3.23
C LEU A 29 -7.31 9.06 -4.61
N GLN A 30 -8.35 9.52 -5.30
CA GLN A 30 -8.70 9.02 -6.62
C GLN A 30 -7.58 9.28 -7.65
N VAL A 31 -6.99 10.48 -7.65
CA VAL A 31 -5.86 10.81 -8.54
C VAL A 31 -4.66 9.91 -8.24
N ALA A 32 -4.37 9.66 -6.97
CA ALA A 32 -3.29 8.77 -6.56
C ALA A 32 -3.57 7.29 -6.91
N LEU A 33 -4.82 6.83 -6.75
CA LEU A 33 -5.28 5.50 -7.13
C LEU A 33 -5.14 5.28 -8.64
N ASP A 34 -5.61 6.23 -9.45
CA ASP A 34 -5.51 6.18 -10.91
C ASP A 34 -4.04 6.09 -11.35
N TRP A 35 -3.15 6.85 -10.71
CA TRP A 35 -1.72 6.74 -10.95
C TRP A 35 -1.18 5.36 -10.55
N ALA A 36 -1.54 4.85 -9.37
CA ALA A 36 -1.07 3.58 -8.85
C ALA A 36 -1.45 2.42 -9.78
N CYS A 37 -2.71 2.35 -10.20
CA CYS A 37 -3.21 1.31 -11.11
C CYS A 37 -2.73 1.49 -12.55
N GLY A 38 -2.46 2.73 -12.97
CA GLY A 38 -1.93 3.04 -14.30
C GLY A 38 -0.40 2.97 -14.33
N ARG A 39 0.25 4.12 -14.19
CA ARG A 39 1.71 4.27 -14.35
C ARG A 39 2.51 3.59 -13.24
N GLY A 40 1.94 3.51 -12.03
CA GLY A 40 2.55 2.84 -10.89
C GLY A 40 2.60 1.33 -11.05
N ALA A 41 1.75 0.74 -11.91
CA ALA A 41 1.66 -0.70 -12.14
C ALA A 41 1.42 -1.52 -10.84
N ALA A 42 0.62 -0.96 -9.93
CA ALA A 42 -0.02 -1.75 -8.88
C ALA A 42 -0.93 -2.82 -9.51
N ASP A 43 -1.05 -3.98 -8.87
CA ASP A 43 -2.13 -4.91 -9.19
C ASP A 43 -3.44 -4.34 -8.61
N CYS A 44 -4.34 -3.91 -9.48
CA CYS A 44 -5.67 -3.41 -9.13
C CYS A 44 -6.78 -4.36 -9.58
N SER A 45 -6.45 -5.62 -9.92
CA SER A 45 -7.43 -6.61 -10.36
C SER A 45 -8.40 -6.97 -9.23
N LYS A 46 -7.96 -7.00 -7.98
CA LYS A 46 -8.78 -7.42 -6.84
C LYS A 46 -9.77 -6.38 -6.32
N ILE A 47 -9.60 -5.11 -6.70
CA ILE A 47 -10.51 -4.01 -6.34
C ILE A 47 -11.56 -3.74 -7.43
N GLN A 48 -11.57 -4.53 -8.50
CA GLN A 48 -12.61 -4.41 -9.53
C GLN A 48 -13.93 -5.02 -9.04
N LYS A 49 -15.04 -4.62 -9.67
CA LYS A 49 -16.35 -5.21 -9.40
C LYS A 49 -16.30 -6.74 -9.45
N ASP A 50 -17.00 -7.37 -8.51
CA ASP A 50 -17.10 -8.83 -8.35
C ASP A 50 -15.78 -9.54 -7.92
N GLN A 51 -14.80 -8.77 -7.43
CA GLN A 51 -13.53 -9.31 -6.93
C GLN A 51 -13.44 -9.22 -5.40
N SER A 52 -12.49 -9.97 -4.84
CA SER A 52 -12.40 -10.23 -3.39
C SER A 52 -12.13 -8.98 -2.54
N CYS A 53 -11.58 -7.91 -3.10
CA CYS A 53 -11.27 -6.67 -2.40
C CYS A 53 -12.10 -5.49 -2.94
N TYR A 54 -13.24 -5.76 -3.58
CA TYR A 54 -14.15 -4.71 -4.05
C TYR A 54 -14.87 -4.02 -2.90
N TYR A 55 -15.23 -4.77 -1.86
CA TYR A 55 -15.88 -4.23 -0.66
C TYR A 55 -14.84 -4.04 0.46
N PRO A 56 -14.89 -2.89 1.18
CA PRO A 56 -15.82 -1.77 1.00
C PRO A 56 -15.56 -1.02 -0.31
N ASN A 57 -16.63 -0.61 -1.00
CA ASN A 57 -16.52 0.11 -2.26
C ASN A 57 -16.34 1.61 -1.97
N THR A 58 -15.20 1.97 -1.39
CA THR A 58 -14.78 3.36 -1.15
C THR A 58 -13.45 3.64 -1.83
N VAL A 59 -13.22 4.91 -2.18
CA VAL A 59 -11.95 5.34 -2.79
C VAL A 59 -10.78 5.09 -1.84
N ARG A 60 -10.96 5.28 -0.54
CA ARG A 60 -9.92 5.04 0.48
C ARG A 60 -9.51 3.58 0.58
N ASP A 61 -10.47 2.67 0.58
CA ASP A 61 -10.18 1.23 0.74
C ASP A 61 -9.51 0.67 -0.52
N HIS A 62 -10.00 1.08 -1.70
CA HIS A 62 -9.37 0.75 -2.98
C HIS A 62 -7.96 1.35 -3.11
N SER A 63 -7.78 2.61 -2.69
CA SER A 63 -6.47 3.27 -2.61
C SER A 63 -5.51 2.52 -1.72
N SER A 64 -5.93 2.13 -0.52
CA SER A 64 -5.08 1.37 0.42
C SER A 64 -4.59 0.06 -0.18
N TYR A 65 -5.47 -0.67 -0.88
CA TYR A 65 -5.08 -1.89 -1.58
C TYR A 65 -4.05 -1.61 -2.69
N ALA A 66 -4.33 -0.65 -3.57
CA ALA A 66 -3.46 -0.30 -4.70
C ALA A 66 -2.09 0.22 -4.22
N PHE A 67 -2.07 1.07 -3.20
CA PHE A 67 -0.84 1.62 -2.62
C PHE A 67 0.02 0.53 -2.01
N ASN A 68 -0.57 -0.40 -1.25
CA ASN A 68 0.16 -1.53 -0.72
C ASN A 68 0.70 -2.43 -1.83
N SER A 69 -0.13 -2.74 -2.83
CA SER A 69 0.25 -3.57 -3.98
C SER A 69 1.47 -2.98 -4.71
N TYR A 70 1.46 -1.68 -4.99
CA TYR A 70 2.62 -0.95 -5.51
C TYR A 70 3.82 -1.02 -4.55
N PHE A 71 3.62 -0.69 -3.27
CA PHE A 71 4.69 -0.57 -2.30
C PHE A 71 5.41 -1.90 -2.10
N GLN A 72 4.70 -3.01 -1.93
CA GLN A 72 5.32 -4.34 -1.81
C GLN A 72 6.14 -4.70 -3.05
N ARG A 73 5.65 -4.34 -4.24
CA ARG A 73 6.32 -4.62 -5.51
C ARG A 73 7.60 -3.80 -5.70
N TYR A 74 7.62 -2.54 -5.27
CA TYR A 74 8.66 -1.59 -5.64
C TYR A 74 9.53 -1.09 -4.46
N LYS A 75 9.20 -1.36 -3.19
CA LYS A 75 9.95 -0.83 -2.04
C LYS A 75 11.44 -1.19 -2.03
N ARG A 76 11.80 -2.39 -2.51
CA ARG A 76 13.20 -2.83 -2.65
C ARG A 76 13.93 -2.20 -3.85
N LYS A 77 13.21 -1.49 -4.72
CA LYS A 77 13.71 -0.81 -5.92
C LYS A 77 13.61 0.71 -5.80
N GLY A 78 13.41 1.24 -4.59
CA GLY A 78 13.27 2.67 -4.33
C GLY A 78 11.85 3.23 -4.47
N GLY A 79 10.84 2.38 -4.68
CA GLY A 79 9.44 2.81 -4.59
C GLY A 79 9.10 3.23 -3.16
N SER A 80 8.39 4.35 -3.02
CA SER A 80 7.98 4.90 -1.72
C SER A 80 6.47 4.85 -1.53
N CYS A 81 6.02 4.90 -0.28
CA CYS A 81 4.62 5.09 0.11
C CYS A 81 4.25 6.58 0.11
N PHE A 82 4.62 7.34 -0.93
CA PHE A 82 4.43 8.79 -0.93
C PHE A 82 3.08 9.20 -1.49
N PHE A 83 2.74 8.78 -2.72
CA PHE A 83 1.45 9.07 -3.37
C PHE A 83 0.96 10.53 -3.21
N ASN A 84 1.87 11.50 -3.28
CA ASN A 84 1.57 12.93 -3.03
C ASN A 84 1.03 13.21 -1.61
N ASN A 85 1.63 12.58 -0.60
CA ASN A 85 1.18 12.56 0.80
C ASN A 85 -0.20 11.91 1.03
N ALA A 86 -0.76 11.21 0.03
CA ALA A 86 -2.05 10.53 0.17
C ALA A 86 -1.96 9.19 0.90
N ALA A 87 -0.77 8.79 1.35
CA ALA A 87 -0.49 7.48 1.91
C ALA A 87 0.49 7.53 3.07
N MET A 88 0.41 6.51 3.93
CA MET A 88 1.31 6.34 5.08
C MET A 88 1.78 4.90 5.23
N VAL A 89 2.98 4.74 5.78
CA VAL A 89 3.53 3.42 6.14
C VAL A 89 3.01 3.01 7.50
N THR A 90 2.54 1.77 7.61
CA THR A 90 2.15 1.14 8.88
C THR A 90 2.88 -0.18 9.06
N GLN A 91 3.16 -0.53 10.31
CA GLN A 91 3.71 -1.83 10.72
C GLN A 91 2.62 -2.75 11.28
N VAL A 92 1.37 -2.27 11.28
CA VAL A 92 0.20 -3.06 11.68
C VAL A 92 -0.46 -3.58 10.42
N ASP A 93 -0.68 -4.89 10.37
CA ASP A 93 -1.42 -5.54 9.29
C ASP A 93 -2.82 -4.90 9.13
N PRO A 94 -3.09 -4.26 7.98
CA PRO A 94 -4.33 -3.54 7.75
C PRO A 94 -5.56 -4.43 7.65
N SER A 95 -5.42 -5.74 7.39
CA SER A 95 -6.56 -6.67 7.38
C SER A 95 -7.26 -6.78 8.74
N LYS A 96 -6.63 -6.29 9.81
CA LYS A 96 -7.19 -6.25 11.15
C LYS A 96 -8.20 -5.11 11.37
N TYR A 97 -8.19 -4.08 10.52
CA TYR A 97 -9.01 -2.88 10.72
C TYR A 97 -9.59 -2.24 9.43
N LEU A 98 -9.05 -2.54 8.25
CA LEU A 98 -9.67 -2.23 6.96
C LEU A 98 -10.49 -3.46 6.53
N ASN A 99 -11.82 -3.40 6.73
CA ASN A 99 -12.79 -4.42 6.30
C ASN A 99 -14.06 -3.77 5.76
#